data_AF-A0A9Q0G4J3-F1
#
_entry.id   AF-A0A9Q0G4J3-F1
#
_cell.length_a   1.000
_cell.length_b   1.000
_cell.length_c   1.000
_cell.angle_alpha   90.00
_cell.angle_beta   90.00
_cell.angle_gamma   90.00
#
_symmetry.space_group_name_H-M   'P 1'
#
loop_
_entity.id
_entity.type
_entity.pdbx_description
1 polymer ?
#
loop_
_entity_poly.entity_id
_entity_poly.type
_entity_poly.pdbx_seq_one_letter_code
_entity_poly.pdbx_strand_id
1 'polypeptide(L)'
;MMVVLRALQELTVCWKKIVHYNMKCRWIPGSMLNDPVHSIANPHSIIETDHEAIATVNVVKFEVQLYKARDEKYLLDLQRVQGPQFLFLDLCAALLAQLQVI
;
A
#
# COMPACT_ATOMS: atom_id res chain seq x y z
N MET A 1 -0.70 -17.29 4.80
CA MET A 1 -0.77 -16.49 3.56
C MET A 1 -2.17 -16.01 3.20
N MET A 2 -3.23 -16.83 3.34
CA MET A 2 -4.60 -16.38 3.01
C MET A 2 -5.05 -15.11 3.74
N VAL A 3 -4.69 -14.98 5.02
CA VAL A 3 -5.03 -13.78 5.82
C VAL A 3 -4.41 -12.52 5.22
N VAL A 4 -3.15 -12.58 4.81
CA VAL A 4 -2.46 -11.46 4.13
C VAL A 4 -3.15 -11.12 2.81
N LEU A 5 -3.51 -12.13 2.00
CA LEU A 5 -4.22 -11.90 0.74
C LEU A 5 -5.59 -11.25 0.94
N ARG A 6 -6.34 -11.65 1.97
CA ARG A 6 -7.62 -11.05 2.33
C ARG A 6 -7.44 -9.58 2.73
N ALA A 7 -6.48 -9.28 3.60
CA ALA A 7 -6.20 -7.91 4.02
C ALA A 7 -5.78 -7.01 2.84
N LEU A 8 -4.96 -7.53 1.91
CA LEU A 8 -4.62 -6.81 0.68
C LEU A 8 -5.86 -6.57 -0.21
N GLN A 9 -6.78 -7.53 -0.28
CA GLN A 9 -8.04 -7.40 -1.02
C GLN A 9 -8.94 -6.32 -0.44
N GLU A 10 -9.11 -6.30 0.88
CA GLU A 10 -9.92 -5.30 1.61
C GLU A 10 -9.37 -3.88 1.44
N LEU A 11 -8.05 -3.74 1.33
CA LEU A 11 -7.38 -2.47 1.04
C LEU A 11 -7.33 -2.12 -0.46
N THR A 12 -7.98 -2.91 -1.33
CA THR A 12 -7.99 -2.73 -2.80
C THR A 12 -6.60 -2.72 -3.43
N VAL A 13 -5.63 -3.38 -2.80
CA VAL A 13 -4.28 -3.52 -3.34
C VAL A 13 -4.33 -4.47 -4.55
N CYS A 14 -3.63 -4.13 -5.62
CA CYS A 14 -3.37 -5.07 -6.71
C CYS A 14 -2.06 -5.81 -6.42
N TRP A 15 -1.99 -7.12 -6.60
CA TRP A 15 -0.76 -7.89 -6.41
C TRP A 15 -0.53 -8.92 -7.52
N LYS A 16 0.74 -9.27 -7.69
CA LYS A 16 1.17 -10.43 -8.49
C LYS A 16 2.16 -11.27 -7.69
N LYS A 17 1.98 -12.58 -7.72
CA LYS A 17 2.93 -13.53 -7.16
C LYS A 17 4.18 -13.55 -8.04
N ILE A 18 5.36 -13.45 -7.42
CA ILE A 18 6.65 -13.60 -8.12
C ILE A 18 7.20 -15.00 -7.84
N VAL A 19 7.30 -15.36 -6.56
CA VAL A 19 7.74 -16.69 -6.10
C VAL A 19 6.85 -17.14 -4.93
N HIS A 20 7.07 -18.35 -4.42
CA HIS A 20 6.43 -18.78 -3.17
C HIS A 20 6.70 -17.76 -2.07
N TYR A 21 5.61 -17.26 -1.50
CA TYR A 21 5.64 -16.31 -0.40
C TYR A 21 6.16 -14.90 -0.70
N ASN A 22 6.38 -14.55 -1.98
CA ASN A 22 6.75 -13.21 -2.42
C ASN A 22 5.71 -12.65 -3.39
N MET A 23 5.34 -11.39 -3.18
CA MET A 23 4.40 -10.68 -4.05
C MET A 23 4.88 -9.26 -4.31
N LYS A 24 4.74 -8.80 -5.55
CA LYS A 24 4.81 -7.37 -5.90
C LYS A 24 3.41 -6.80 -5.84
N CYS A 25 3.26 -5.68 -5.16
CA CYS A 25 2.00 -5.03 -4.88
C CYS A 25 1.99 -3.60 -5.40
N ARG A 26 0.81 -3.12 -5.74
CA ARG A 26 0.53 -1.75 -6.16
C ARG A 26 -0.74 -1.30 -5.47
N TRP A 27 -0.64 -0.17 -4.76
CA TRP A 27 -1.75 0.44 -4.07
C TRP A 27 -1.96 1.87 -4.58
N ILE A 28 -3.24 2.21 -4.76
CA ILE A 28 -3.69 3.57 -5.03
C ILE A 28 -4.75 3.84 -3.94
N PRO A 29 -4.43 4.66 -2.92
CA PRO A 29 -5.39 5.03 -1.91
C PRO A 29 -6.53 5.77 -2.57
N GLY A 30 -7.76 5.27 -2.40
CA GLY A 30 -8.97 5.90 -2.89
C GLY A 30 -8.85 6.35 -4.34
N SER A 31 -9.14 5.45 -5.27
CA SER A 31 -9.62 5.87 -6.58
C SER A 31 -10.66 6.98 -6.37
N MET A 32 -10.37 8.23 -6.73
CA MET A 32 -11.33 9.35 -6.71
C MET A 32 -12.40 9.17 -7.80
N LEU A 33 -12.97 7.98 -7.89
CA LEU A 33 -14.16 7.69 -8.67
C LEU A 33 -15.30 7.71 -7.65
N ASN A 34 -16.06 8.82 -7.68
CA ASN A 34 -17.28 9.10 -6.91
C ASN A 34 -17.05 9.83 -5.58
N ASP A 35 -16.66 11.10 -5.65
CA ASP A 35 -17.42 12.22 -5.06
C ASP A 35 -16.65 13.53 -5.26
N PRO A 36 -17.26 14.59 -5.83
CA PRO A 36 -16.70 15.91 -5.75
C PRO A 36 -16.94 16.41 -4.34
N VAL A 37 -15.95 17.09 -3.75
CA VAL A 37 -16.01 17.86 -2.50
C VAL A 37 -15.23 17.21 -1.34
N HIS A 38 -14.15 17.90 -0.96
CA HIS A 38 -13.26 17.71 0.19
C HIS A 38 -12.17 16.63 0.12
N SER A 39 -11.32 16.73 -0.92
CA SER A 39 -9.89 16.49 -0.69
C SER A 39 -9.37 17.56 0.26
N ILE A 40 -9.04 17.15 1.48
CA ILE A 40 -8.28 17.98 2.42
C ILE A 40 -6.90 18.18 1.80
N ALA A 41 -6.78 19.31 1.11
CA ALA A 41 -5.52 19.84 0.63
C ALA A 41 -4.59 20.02 1.82
N ASN A 42 -3.51 19.23 1.86
CA ASN A 42 -2.36 19.58 2.65
C ASN A 42 -1.68 20.79 1.95
N PRO A 43 -1.55 21.96 2.59
CA PRO A 43 -1.15 23.21 1.91
C PRO A 43 0.38 23.39 1.87
N HIS A 44 1.14 22.35 1.54
CA HIS A 44 2.60 22.46 1.41
C HIS A 44 3.14 21.68 0.22
N SER A 45 2.82 22.14 -0.98
CA SER A 45 3.71 22.00 -2.13
C SER A 45 3.44 23.12 -3.13
N ILE A 46 4.09 24.26 -2.88
CA ILE A 46 4.27 25.30 -3.89
C ILE A 46 5.25 24.71 -4.92
N ILE A 47 4.76 24.39 -6.11
CA ILE A 47 5.31 24.71 -7.43
C ILE A 47 4.50 23.92 -8.47
N GLU A 48 3.94 24.68 -9.41
CA GLU A 48 3.24 24.28 -10.63
C GLU A 48 4.10 23.32 -11.48
N THR A 49 3.44 22.38 -12.19
CA THR A 49 3.71 21.99 -13.59
C THR A 49 3.03 20.64 -13.89
N ASP A 50 2.24 20.64 -14.96
CA ASP A 50 1.68 19.52 -15.74
C ASP A 50 0.60 18.61 -15.10
N HIS A 51 -0.64 18.87 -15.52
CA HIS A 51 -1.89 18.17 -15.20
C HIS A 51 -1.93 16.66 -15.54
N GLU A 52 -0.87 16.11 -16.13
CA GLU A 52 -0.74 14.68 -16.47
C GLU A 52 0.07 13.89 -15.41
N ALA A 53 0.80 14.59 -14.52
CA ALA A 53 1.62 13.98 -13.47
C ALA A 53 0.82 13.64 -12.18
N ILE A 54 -0.32 14.29 -11.96
CA ILE A 54 -1.07 14.26 -10.68
C ILE A 54 -1.63 12.86 -10.37
N ALA A 55 -1.97 12.05 -11.39
CA ALA A 55 -2.47 10.69 -11.20
C ALA A 55 -1.39 9.70 -10.70
N THR A 56 -0.11 10.05 -10.83
CA THR A 56 1.02 9.19 -10.39
C THR A 56 1.51 9.49 -8.97
N VAL A 57 1.12 10.64 -8.39
CA VAL A 57 1.70 11.14 -7.12
C VAL A 57 1.33 10.24 -5.94
N ASN A 58 0.15 9.62 -5.96
CA ASN A 58 -0.36 8.81 -4.85
C ASN A 58 -0.32 7.30 -5.13
N VAL A 59 0.59 6.83 -5.98
CA VAL A 59 0.76 5.40 -6.22
C VAL A 59 1.92 4.86 -5.39
N VAL A 60 1.66 3.80 -4.62
CA VAL A 60 2.70 3.07 -3.87
C VAL A 60 2.91 1.70 -4.49
N LYS A 61 4.16 1.40 -4.84
CA LYS A 61 4.59 0.04 -5.21
C LYS A 61 5.45 -0.51 -4.09
N PHE A 62 5.16 -1.72 -3.66
CA PHE A 62 5.85 -2.37 -2.56
C PHE A 62 5.92 -3.88 -2.80
N GLU A 63 6.78 -4.54 -2.03
CA GLU A 63 6.91 -5.99 -2.01
C GLU A 63 6.49 -6.52 -0.65
N VAL A 64 5.85 -7.68 -0.68
CA VAL A 64 5.45 -8.44 0.50
C VAL A 64 6.20 -9.75 0.47
N GLN A 65 6.88 -10.05 1.57
CA GLN A 65 7.61 -11.30 1.72
C GLN A 65 7.28 -11.95 3.07
N LEU A 66 6.86 -13.20 3.03
CA LEU A 66 6.66 -13.99 4.25
C LEU A 66 7.85 -14.91 4.47
N TYR A 67 8.41 -14.86 5.67
CA TYR A 67 9.50 -15.72 6.13
C TYR A 67 9.01 -16.62 7.26
N LYS A 68 9.44 -17.88 7.26
CA LYS A 68 9.25 -18.78 8.40
C LYS A 68 10.34 -18.50 9.44
N ALA A 69 9.94 -18.16 10.65
CA ALA A 69 10.81 -18.04 11.81
C ALA A 69 10.77 -19.34 12.64
N ARG A 70 11.42 -19.34 13.82
CA ARG A 70 11.35 -20.46 14.77
C ARG A 70 9.97 -20.54 15.43
N ASP A 71 9.66 -21.69 16.03
CA ASP A 71 8.47 -21.90 16.85
C ASP A 71 7.14 -21.61 16.14
N GLU A 72 7.02 -22.01 14.86
CA GLU A 72 5.85 -21.76 14.01
C GLU A 72 5.43 -20.29 13.91
N LYS A 73 6.38 -19.37 14.19
CA LYS A 73 6.21 -17.94 13.96
C LYS A 73 6.55 -17.61 12.51
N TYR A 74 5.93 -16.55 12.02
CA TYR A 74 6.18 -16.01 10.69
C TYR A 74 6.49 -14.52 10.79
N LEU A 75 7.41 -14.07 9.95
CA LEU A 75 7.73 -12.66 9.79
C LEU A 75 7.22 -12.19 8.44
N LEU A 76 6.38 -11.17 8.46
CA LEU A 76 5.87 -10.50 7.27
C LEU A 76 6.69 -9.24 7.05
N ASP A 77 7.48 -9.22 5.98
CA ASP A 77 8.26 -8.08 5.56
C ASP A 77 7.52 -7.28 4.48
N LEU A 78 7.59 -5.95 4.60
CA LEU A 78 6.94 -4.97 3.73
C LEU A 78 8.01 -3.99 3.25
N GLN A 79 8.38 -4.09 1.98
CA GLN A 79 9.43 -3.25 1.40
C GLN A 79 8.85 -2.28 0.37
N ARG A 80 8.95 -0.97 0.64
CA ARG A 80 8.61 0.05 -0.36
C ARG A 80 9.58 -0.03 -1.54
N VAL A 81 9.03 -0.14 -2.75
CA VAL A 81 9.79 -0.11 -4.02
C VAL A 81 9.72 1.27 -4.66
N GLN A 82 8.53 1.88 -4.69
CA GLN A 82 8.30 3.20 -5.29
C GLN A 82 7.11 3.90 -4.60
N GLY A 83 7.07 5.23 -4.67
CA GLY A 83 5.97 6.06 -4.17
C GLY A 83 6.31 6.81 -2.88
N PRO A 84 5.39 7.68 -2.40
CA PRO A 84 5.63 8.51 -1.23
C PRO A 84 5.84 7.68 0.05
N GLN A 85 6.76 8.12 0.91
CA GLN A 85 7.12 7.38 2.15
C GLN A 85 6.00 7.40 3.18
N PHE A 86 5.39 8.57 3.44
CA PHE A 86 4.28 8.67 4.39
C PHE A 86 3.07 7.86 3.94
N LEU A 87 2.74 7.90 2.64
CA LEU A 87 1.66 7.08 2.09
C LEU A 87 1.90 5.57 2.25
N PHE A 88 3.16 5.13 2.14
CA PHE A 88 3.53 3.76 2.44
C PHE A 88 3.38 3.43 3.94
N LEU A 89 3.68 4.36 4.84
CA LEU A 89 3.44 4.16 6.28
C LEU A 89 1.95 4.07 6.60
N ASP A 90 1.11 4.89 5.95
CA ASP A 90 -0.35 4.82 6.09
C ASP A 90 -0.89 3.45 5.62
N LEU A 91 -0.37 2.95 4.50
CA LEU A 91 -0.67 1.60 4.01
C LEU A 91 -0.26 0.53 5.04
N CYS A 92 0.94 0.63 5.62
CA CYS A 92 1.40 -0.33 6.63
C CYS A 92 0.49 -0.32 7.86
N ALA A 93 0.09 0.85 8.35
CA ALA A 93 -0.84 0.98 9.46
C ALA A 93 -2.21 0.35 9.13
N ALA A 94 -2.75 0.64 7.95
CA ALA A 94 -4.01 0.05 7.49
C ALA A 94 -3.93 -1.49 7.36
N LEU A 95 -2.81 -2.02 6.86
CA LEU A 95 -2.60 -3.46 6.77
C LEU A 95 -2.50 -4.12 8.14
N LEU A 96 -1.78 -3.52 9.08
CA LEU A 96 -1.68 -4.02 10.46
C LEU A 96 -3.04 -4.05 11.16
N ALA A 97 -3.88 -3.03 10.93
CA ALA A 97 -5.25 -2.99 11.45
C ALA A 97 -6.12 -4.12 10.85
N GLN A 98 -6.04 -4.37 9.54
CA GLN A 98 -6.78 -5.47 8.91
C GLN A 98 -6.31 -6.86 9.35
N LEU A 99 -5.01 -7.01 9.61
CA LEU A 99 -4.46 -8.26 10.13
C LEU A 99 -4.82 -8.51 11.61
N GLN A 100 -5.46 -7.55 12.29
CA GLN A 100 -5.81 -7.62 13.71
C GLN A 100 -4.59 -7.87 14.62
N VAL A 101 -3.44 -7.26 14.28
CA VAL A 101 -2.16 -7.44 15.00
C VAL A 101 -1.89 -6.27 15.97
N ILE A 102 -2.91 -5.48 16.31
CA ILE A 102 -2.81 -4.30 17.19
C ILE A 102 -3.60 -4.54 18.47
#